data_AF-A0A2G5V114-F1
#
_entry.id   AF-A0A2G5V114-F1
#
_cell.length_a   1.000
_cell.length_b   1.000
_cell.length_c   1.000
_cell.angle_alpha   90.00
_cell.angle_beta   90.00
_cell.angle_gamma   90.00
#
_symmetry.space_group_name_H-M   'P 1'
#
loop_
_entity.id
_entity.type
_entity.pdbx_description
1 polymer ?
#
loop_
_entity_poly.entity_id
_entity_poly.type
_entity_poly.pdbx_seq_one_letter_code
_entity_poly.pdbx_strand_id
1 'polypeptide(L)'
;MLTRKLEEYRQRIASVFLYDWICIPLVYCQVSTISVYGYFLFALIGRQYPSKNENEEIVDVYVPIFTILQFLFYVGWLKVGEDLMFPFGADDEDFEFNYILERNLEVSMLIVDDLHNQVPPVYVESLDDEIHLLHTSASSKLSNHPQRQHLRKLKFNVDAMQVQAVPGSGKMRDLMR
;
A
#
# COMPACT_ATOMS: atom_id res chain seq x y z
N MET A 1 24.71 23.35 -1.28
CA MET A 1 23.63 22.50 -1.85
C MET A 1 23.78 21.03 -1.42
N LEU A 2 24.95 20.40 -1.62
CA LEU A 2 25.23 19.03 -1.19
C LEU A 2 25.08 18.80 0.32
N THR A 3 25.67 19.69 1.14
CA THR A 3 25.61 19.60 2.61
C THR A 3 24.17 19.61 3.15
N ARG A 4 23.27 20.38 2.51
CA ARG A 4 21.84 20.38 2.84
C ARG A 4 21.19 19.03 2.54
N LYS A 5 21.54 18.41 1.42
CA LYS A 5 21.02 17.08 1.04
C LYS A 5 21.54 15.97 1.95
N LEU A 6 22.80 16.05 2.37
CA LEU A 6 23.34 15.14 3.38
C LEU A 6 22.65 15.32 4.73
N GLU A 7 22.37 16.55 5.14
CA GLU A 7 21.63 16.81 6.38
C GLU A 7 20.18 16.28 6.31
N GLU A 8 19.48 16.48 5.19
CA GLU A 8 18.15 15.90 4.96
C GLU A 8 18.19 14.36 5.03
N TYR A 9 19.21 13.73 4.45
CA TYR A 9 19.38 12.27 4.50
C TYR A 9 19.66 11.78 5.92
N ARG A 10 20.57 12.47 6.64
CA ARG A 10 20.88 12.19 8.05
C ARG A 10 19.66 12.31 8.94
N GLN A 11 18.82 13.32 8.73
CA GLN A 11 17.57 13.51 9.48
C GLN A 11 16.59 12.36 9.27
N ARG A 12 16.48 11.83 8.05
CA ARG A 12 15.62 10.67 7.75
C ARG A 12 16.11 9.39 8.44
N ILE A 13 17.42 9.13 8.42
CA ILE A 13 17.98 7.99 9.16
C ILE A 13 17.76 8.18 10.67
N ALA A 14 17.99 9.40 11.17
CA ALA A 14 17.77 9.71 12.58
C ALA A 14 16.31 9.51 13.00
N SER A 15 15.33 9.85 12.14
CA SER A 15 13.93 9.56 12.44
C SER A 15 13.64 8.07 12.55
N VAL A 16 14.19 7.24 11.65
CA VAL A 16 14.03 5.78 11.72
C VAL A 16 14.67 5.23 13.00
N PHE A 17 15.85 5.72 13.36
CA PHE A 17 16.51 5.36 14.62
C PHE A 17 15.67 5.75 15.84
N LEU A 18 15.03 6.93 15.83
CA LEU A 18 14.18 7.36 16.94
C LEU A 18 12.91 6.52 17.06
N TYR A 19 12.34 6.04 15.96
CA TYR A 19 11.20 5.12 15.99
C TYR A 19 11.55 3.75 16.58
N ASP A 20 12.77 3.27 16.34
CA ASP A 20 13.28 2.02 16.96
C ASP A 20 13.67 2.24 18.43
N TRP A 21 14.30 3.37 18.74
CA TRP A 21 14.75 3.68 20.11
C TRP A 21 13.60 3.93 21.08
N ILE A 22 12.57 4.63 20.64
CA ILE A 22 11.41 5.00 21.46
C ILE A 22 10.25 4.07 21.10
N CYS A 23 10.27 2.86 21.69
CA CYS A 23 9.16 1.93 21.56
C CYS A 23 7.88 2.45 22.23
N ILE A 24 6.73 1.99 21.75
CA ILE A 24 5.44 2.21 22.41
C ILE A 24 5.54 1.67 23.85
N PRO A 25 5.09 2.43 24.87
CA PRO A 25 5.12 1.97 26.25
C PRO A 25 4.46 0.60 26.41
N LEU A 26 5.20 -0.36 26.98
CA LEU A 26 4.75 -1.75 27.13
C LEU A 26 3.38 -1.86 27.81
N VAL A 27 3.12 -0.98 28.78
CA VAL A 27 1.85 -0.94 29.53
C VAL A 27 0.65 -0.71 28.61
N TYR A 28 0.78 0.07 27.54
CA TYR A 28 -0.33 0.32 26.61
C TYR A 28 -0.72 -0.94 25.83
N CYS A 29 0.28 -1.68 25.35
CA CYS A 29 0.05 -2.96 24.69
C CYS A 29 -0.58 -3.96 25.65
N GLN A 30 -0.03 -4.06 26.87
CA GLN A 30 -0.56 -4.95 27.91
C GLN A 30 -2.01 -4.64 28.29
N VAL A 31 -2.36 -3.37 28.50
CA VAL A 31 -3.73 -2.97 28.83
C VAL A 31 -4.69 -3.32 27.70
N SER A 32 -4.30 -3.10 26.45
CA SER A 32 -5.10 -3.48 25.28
C SER A 32 -5.35 -5.00 25.23
N THR A 33 -4.29 -5.80 25.34
CA THR A 33 -4.37 -7.27 25.31
C THR A 33 -5.22 -7.82 26.46
N ILE A 34 -5.02 -7.32 27.69
CA ILE A 34 -5.80 -7.73 28.86
C ILE A 34 -7.28 -7.35 28.68
N SER A 35 -7.58 -6.20 28.09
CA SER A 35 -8.96 -5.76 27.87
C SER A 35 -9.70 -6.65 26.87
N VAL A 36 -9.07 -6.97 25.73
CA VAL A 36 -9.67 -7.81 24.69
C VAL A 36 -9.82 -9.26 25.18
N TYR A 37 -8.77 -9.84 25.76
CA TYR A 37 -8.83 -11.22 26.26
C TYR A 37 -9.73 -11.34 27.49
N GLY A 38 -9.75 -10.35 28.38
CA GLY A 38 -10.66 -10.30 29.52
C GLY A 38 -12.13 -10.27 29.08
N TYR A 39 -12.47 -9.46 28.08
CA TYR A 39 -13.82 -9.44 27.50
C TYR A 39 -14.24 -10.83 26.99
N PHE A 40 -13.37 -11.50 26.23
CA PHE A 40 -13.68 -12.83 25.69
C PHE A 40 -13.71 -13.93 26.75
N LEU A 41 -12.91 -13.83 27.81
CA LEU A 41 -12.96 -14.75 28.95
C LEU A 41 -14.37 -14.77 29.56
N PHE A 42 -14.93 -13.60 29.85
CA PHE A 42 -16.30 -13.51 30.38
C PHE A 42 -17.36 -13.86 29.33
N ALA A 43 -17.16 -13.48 28.06
CA ALA A 43 -18.09 -13.82 26.99
C ALA A 43 -18.18 -15.33 26.74
N LEU A 44 -17.09 -16.08 26.91
CA LEU A 44 -17.06 -17.54 26.74
C LEU A 44 -17.92 -18.24 27.79
N ILE A 45 -17.99 -17.71 29.01
CA ILE A 45 -18.86 -18.22 30.08
C ILE A 45 -20.30 -17.71 29.92
N GLY A 46 -20.47 -16.41 29.66
CA GLY A 46 -21.78 -15.76 29.66
C GLY A 46 -22.63 -15.99 28.40
N ARG A 47 -22.03 -16.42 27.28
CA ARG A 47 -22.73 -16.67 26.01
C ARG A 47 -22.88 -18.16 25.69
N GLN A 48 -22.75 -19.02 26.69
CA GLN A 48 -23.13 -20.42 26.55
C GLN A 48 -24.66 -20.53 26.52
N TYR A 49 -25.19 -21.38 25.65
CA TYR A 49 -26.61 -21.71 25.64
C TYR A 49 -26.86 -22.83 26.66
N PRO A 50 -27.49 -22.55 27.82
CA PRO A 50 -27.79 -23.60 28.79
C PRO A 50 -28.88 -24.54 28.23
N SER A 51 -28.65 -25.84 28.33
CA SER A 51 -29.49 -26.90 27.76
C SER A 51 -30.93 -26.99 28.31
N LYS A 52 -31.31 -26.18 29.30
CA LYS A 52 -32.65 -26.18 29.91
C LYS A 52 -33.02 -24.79 30.42
N ASN A 53 -33.70 -24.02 29.58
CA ASN A 53 -34.55 -22.94 30.05
C ASN A 53 -35.97 -23.49 30.19
N GLU A 54 -36.58 -23.35 31.37
CA GLU A 54 -38.02 -23.59 31.60
C GLU A 54 -38.89 -22.63 30.79
N ASN A 55 -38.30 -21.54 30.29
CA ASN A 55 -38.94 -20.58 29.40
C ASN A 55 -38.48 -20.88 27.96
N GLU A 56 -39.46 -21.18 27.10
CA GLU A 56 -39.34 -21.50 25.67
C GLU A 56 -38.71 -20.35 24.84
N GLU A 57 -37.43 -20.02 25.05
CA GLU A 57 -36.66 -19.24 24.09
C GLU A 57 -35.95 -20.17 23.10
N ILE A 58 -36.47 -20.16 21.87
CA ILE A 58 -36.38 -21.23 20.86
C ILE A 58 -35.06 -21.19 20.05
N VAL A 59 -34.04 -20.45 20.47
CA VAL A 59 -32.83 -20.25 19.65
C VAL A 59 -31.59 -20.80 20.35
N ASP A 60 -31.55 -22.13 20.49
CA ASP A 60 -30.34 -22.87 20.84
C ASP A 60 -29.49 -23.07 19.58
N VAL A 61 -28.61 -22.09 19.30
CA VAL A 61 -27.62 -22.23 18.23
C VAL A 61 -26.39 -22.92 18.82
N TYR A 62 -26.23 -24.21 18.52
CA TYR A 62 -25.06 -25.01 18.94
C TYR A 62 -23.72 -24.32 18.65
N VAL A 63 -23.66 -23.50 17.59
CA VAL A 63 -22.50 -22.66 17.24
C VAL A 63 -22.83 -21.18 17.44
N PRO A 64 -22.14 -20.44 18.32
CA PRO A 64 -22.43 -19.03 18.57
C PRO A 64 -21.81 -18.14 17.46
N ILE A 65 -22.44 -18.11 16.28
CA ILE A 65 -21.94 -17.43 15.06
C ILE A 65 -21.63 -15.94 15.33
N PHE A 66 -22.49 -15.22 16.04
CA PHE A 66 -22.28 -13.80 16.34
C PHE A 66 -21.11 -13.57 17.31
N THR A 67 -20.88 -14.48 18.26
CA THR A 67 -19.74 -14.42 19.18
C THR A 67 -18.43 -14.69 18.43
N ILE A 68 -18.44 -15.62 17.48
CA ILE A 68 -17.29 -15.89 16.60
C ILE A 68 -16.99 -14.68 15.71
N LEU A 69 -18.01 -14.06 15.12
CA LEU A 69 -17.83 -12.86 14.32
C LEU A 69 -17.28 -11.70 15.17
N GLN A 70 -17.79 -11.49 16.38
CA GLN A 70 -17.23 -10.51 17.32
C GLN A 70 -15.76 -10.83 17.67
N PHE A 71 -15.44 -12.11 17.90
CA PHE A 71 -14.07 -12.55 18.14
C PHE A 71 -13.14 -12.19 16.99
N LEU A 72 -13.53 -12.48 15.74
CA LEU A 72 -12.75 -12.14 14.56
C LEU A 72 -12.53 -10.63 14.45
N PHE A 73 -13.54 -9.80 14.73
CA PHE A 73 -13.37 -8.34 14.68
C PHE A 73 -12.44 -7.81 15.78
N TYR A 74 -12.67 -8.16 17.05
CA TYR A 74 -11.90 -7.57 18.15
C TYR A 74 -10.48 -8.15 18.25
N VAL A 75 -10.31 -9.47 18.09
CA VAL A 75 -8.98 -10.08 18.10
C VAL A 75 -8.25 -9.80 16.80
N GLY A 76 -8.94 -9.79 15.66
CA GLY A 76 -8.35 -9.38 14.39
C GLY A 76 -7.84 -7.95 14.43
N TRP A 77 -8.60 -7.01 15.01
CA TRP A 77 -8.15 -5.63 15.17
C TRP A 77 -6.95 -5.52 16.13
N LEU A 78 -6.94 -6.28 17.23
CA LEU A 78 -5.77 -6.36 18.11
C LEU A 78 -4.54 -6.87 17.34
N LYS A 79 -4.69 -7.93 16.53
CA LYS A 79 -3.61 -8.53 15.73
C LYS A 79 -3.04 -7.57 14.70
N VAL A 80 -3.89 -6.84 13.97
CA VAL A 80 -3.42 -5.79 13.05
C VAL A 80 -2.57 -4.74 13.77
N GLY A 81 -2.92 -4.39 15.01
CA GLY A 81 -2.12 -3.47 15.82
C GLY A 81 -0.78 -4.06 16.27
N GLU A 82 -0.73 -5.37 16.55
CA GLU A 82 0.49 -6.10 16.89
C GLU A 82 1.44 -6.18 15.69
N ASP A 83 0.94 -6.52 14.51
CA ASP A 83 1.73 -6.66 13.28
C ASP A 83 2.34 -5.30 12.86
N LEU A 84 1.56 -4.21 12.92
CA LEU A 84 2.04 -2.87 12.58
C LEU A 84 3.04 -2.28 13.57
N MET A 85 3.21 -2.88 14.75
CA MET A 85 4.12 -2.37 15.77
C MET A 85 5.60 -2.62 15.43
N PHE A 86 5.89 -3.66 14.64
CA PHE A 86 7.26 -4.02 14.26
C PHE A 86 7.40 -4.22 12.74
N PRO A 87 7.33 -3.14 11.94
CA PRO A 87 7.25 -3.22 10.47
C PRO A 87 8.58 -3.57 9.77
N PHE A 88 9.65 -3.82 10.52
CA PHE A 88 10.98 -4.17 10.01
C PHE A 88 11.36 -5.62 10.35
N GLY A 89 10.35 -6.46 10.59
CA GLY A 89 10.54 -7.88 10.84
C GLY A 89 10.79 -8.67 9.56
N ALA A 90 10.42 -9.94 9.64
CA ALA A 90 10.55 -10.91 8.55
C ALA A 90 9.18 -11.49 8.14
N ASP A 91 8.10 -10.84 8.56
CA ASP A 91 6.75 -11.24 8.19
C ASP A 91 6.44 -10.73 6.77
N ASP A 92 5.52 -11.42 6.08
CA ASP A 92 5.21 -11.14 4.67
C ASP A 92 4.68 -9.71 4.42
N GLU A 93 4.16 -9.06 5.46
CA GLU A 93 3.60 -7.70 5.41
C GLU A 93 4.61 -6.61 5.78
N ASP A 94 5.82 -6.99 6.22
CA ASP A 94 6.88 -6.07 6.63
C ASP A 94 7.53 -5.36 5.43
N PHE A 95 8.27 -4.29 5.72
CA PHE A 95 9.06 -3.65 4.69
C PHE A 95 10.19 -4.55 4.23
N GLU A 96 10.27 -4.74 2.91
CA GLU A 96 11.40 -5.38 2.21
C GLU A 96 12.66 -4.51 2.25
N PHE A 97 13.20 -4.34 3.46
CA PHE A 97 14.29 -3.41 3.74
C PHE A 97 15.57 -3.78 3.00
N ASN A 98 15.88 -5.08 2.92
CA ASN A 98 17.06 -5.59 2.22
C ASN A 98 17.01 -5.21 0.73
N TYR A 99 15.86 -5.44 0.09
CA TYR A 99 15.66 -5.07 -1.32
C TYR A 99 15.83 -3.57 -1.54
N ILE A 100 15.22 -2.73 -0.69
CA ILE A 100 15.31 -1.27 -0.82
C ILE A 100 16.76 -0.80 -0.65
N LEU A 101 17.50 -1.38 0.30
CA LEU A 101 18.89 -1.03 0.56
C LEU A 101 19.79 -1.40 -0.62
N GLU A 102 19.70 -2.64 -1.10
CA GLU A 102 20.48 -3.14 -2.23
C GLU A 102 20.21 -2.33 -3.50
N ARG A 103 18.93 -2.12 -3.84
CA ARG A 103 18.51 -1.32 -4.99
C ARG A 103 19.05 0.09 -4.92
N ASN A 104 19.01 0.74 -3.75
CA ASN A 104 19.48 2.11 -3.62
C ASN A 104 21.00 2.20 -3.71
N LEU A 105 21.72 1.23 -3.16
CA LEU A 105 23.18 1.17 -3.26
C LEU A 105 23.61 0.99 -4.73
N GLU A 106 23.03 0.01 -5.44
CA GLU A 106 23.33 -0.27 -6.84
C GLU A 106 23.03 0.95 -7.74
N VAL A 107 21.83 1.52 -7.62
CA VAL A 107 21.44 2.69 -8.43
C VAL A 107 22.32 3.91 -8.10
N SER A 108 22.68 4.12 -6.83
CA SER A 108 23.54 5.24 -6.46
C SER A 108 24.94 5.14 -7.07
N MET A 109 25.52 3.93 -7.09
CA MET A 109 26.82 3.69 -7.71
C MET A 109 26.73 3.82 -9.23
N LEU A 110 25.69 3.27 -9.86
CA LEU A 110 25.45 3.41 -11.31
C LEU A 110 25.36 4.87 -11.75
N ILE A 111 24.68 5.72 -10.95
CA ILE A 111 24.52 7.15 -11.26
C ILE A 111 25.85 7.90 -11.17
N VAL A 112 26.67 7.58 -10.17
CA VAL A 112 27.91 8.31 -9.86
C VAL A 112 29.10 7.83 -10.70
N ASP A 113 29.09 6.57 -11.13
CA ASP A 113 30.18 5.96 -11.89
C ASP A 113 29.84 5.94 -13.40
N ASP A 114 29.02 4.98 -13.83
CA ASP A 114 28.73 4.76 -15.24
C ASP A 114 28.01 5.96 -15.88
N LEU A 115 26.96 6.49 -15.26
CA LEU A 115 26.14 7.56 -15.84
C LEU A 115 26.71 8.96 -15.64
N HIS A 116 27.87 9.11 -14.99
CA HIS A 116 28.43 10.41 -14.70
C HIS A 116 28.79 11.18 -15.98
N ASN A 117 28.25 12.38 -16.13
CA ASN A 117 28.37 13.23 -17.33
C ASN A 117 27.90 12.57 -18.64
N GLN A 118 27.14 11.48 -18.56
CA GLN A 118 26.46 10.93 -19.72
C GLN A 118 25.15 11.69 -19.94
N VAL A 119 25.00 12.26 -21.13
CA VAL A 119 23.74 12.86 -21.58
C VAL A 119 23.31 12.16 -22.86
N PRO A 120 22.00 11.88 -23.03
CA PRO A 120 21.51 11.41 -24.31
C PRO A 120 21.86 12.40 -25.43
N PRO A 121 22.18 11.93 -26.64
CA PRO A 121 22.37 12.81 -27.78
C PRO A 121 21.11 13.64 -28.04
N VAL A 122 21.28 14.94 -28.28
CA VAL A 122 20.17 15.85 -28.58
C VAL A 122 19.83 15.72 -30.06
N TYR A 123 18.62 15.25 -30.36
CA TYR A 123 18.09 15.18 -31.73
C TYR A 123 17.29 16.45 -32.01
N VAL A 124 17.71 17.24 -33.00
CA VAL A 124 17.08 18.52 -33.35
C VAL A 124 15.66 18.34 -33.93
N GLU A 125 15.42 17.18 -34.55
CA GLU A 125 14.13 16.81 -35.15
C GLU A 125 12.96 16.79 -34.14
N SER A 126 13.23 16.66 -32.84
CA SER A 126 12.16 16.57 -31.83
C SER A 126 11.65 17.92 -31.31
N LEU A 127 12.20 19.06 -31.73
CA LEU A 127 11.89 20.37 -31.11
C LEU A 127 10.96 21.25 -31.94
N ASP A 128 10.98 21.11 -33.27
CA ASP A 128 10.21 21.95 -34.19
C ASP A 128 8.93 21.26 -34.73
N ASP A 129 8.82 19.94 -34.59
CA ASP A 129 7.68 19.18 -35.07
C ASP A 129 6.48 19.28 -34.12
N GLU A 130 5.28 19.41 -34.69
CA GLU A 130 4.03 19.24 -33.95
C GLU A 130 3.91 17.76 -33.54
N ILE A 131 4.47 17.40 -32.37
CA ILE A 131 4.53 16.02 -31.90
C ILE A 131 3.11 15.52 -31.60
N HIS A 132 2.56 14.73 -32.50
CA HIS A 132 1.37 13.94 -32.24
C HIS A 132 1.76 12.69 -31.47
N LEU A 133 1.45 12.66 -30.17
CA LEU A 133 1.62 11.46 -29.36
C LEU A 133 0.77 10.33 -29.95
N LEU A 134 1.43 9.22 -30.27
CA LEU A 134 0.76 8.03 -30.76
C LEU A 134 0.06 7.35 -29.59
N HIS A 135 -1.22 7.05 -29.76
CA HIS A 135 -1.98 6.23 -28.82
C HIS A 135 -2.39 4.93 -29.51
N THR A 136 -2.48 3.84 -28.74
CA THR A 136 -3.28 2.71 -29.18
C THR A 136 -4.74 3.14 -29.23
N SER A 137 -5.51 2.61 -30.18
CA SER A 137 -6.92 2.96 -30.35
C SER A 137 -7.75 2.69 -29.07
N ALA A 138 -7.32 1.71 -28.25
CA ALA A 138 -7.82 1.48 -26.90
C ALA A 138 -7.53 2.63 -25.93
N SER A 139 -6.26 3.06 -25.85
CA SER A 139 -5.80 4.13 -24.96
C SER A 139 -6.43 5.47 -25.32
N SER A 140 -6.58 5.77 -26.61
CA SER A 140 -7.23 7.00 -27.08
C SER A 140 -8.70 7.09 -26.67
N LYS A 141 -9.41 5.96 -26.64
CA LYS A 141 -10.82 5.88 -26.24
C LYS A 141 -10.99 5.81 -24.71
N LEU A 142 -9.92 5.62 -23.96
CA LEU A 142 -9.95 5.59 -22.51
C LEU A 142 -10.06 7.02 -21.99
N SER A 143 -11.12 7.32 -21.24
CA SER A 143 -11.25 8.61 -20.54
C SER A 143 -10.05 8.81 -19.61
N ASN A 144 -9.59 10.06 -19.45
CA ASN A 144 -8.53 10.46 -18.50
C ASN A 144 -8.84 10.10 -17.03
N HIS A 145 -10.02 9.55 -16.76
CA HIS A 145 -10.39 8.99 -15.47
C HIS A 145 -10.28 7.46 -15.55
N PRO A 146 -9.33 6.84 -14.84
CA PRO A 146 -9.21 5.39 -14.83
C PRO A 146 -10.51 4.78 -14.29
N GLN A 147 -10.93 3.66 -14.88
CA GLN A 147 -12.11 2.96 -14.42
C GLN A 147 -11.88 2.47 -12.98
N ARG A 148 -12.73 2.93 -12.05
CA ARG A 148 -12.64 2.61 -10.62
C ARG A 148 -13.07 1.17 -10.28
N GLN A 149 -13.42 0.34 -11.28
CA GLN A 149 -13.94 -1.01 -11.09
C GLN A 149 -13.01 -2.08 -11.67
N HIS A 150 -13.21 -3.33 -11.21
CA HIS A 150 -12.46 -4.51 -11.63
C HIS A 150 -12.51 -4.71 -13.15
N LEU A 151 -11.35 -4.86 -13.78
CA LEU A 151 -11.16 -4.99 -15.24
C LEU A 151 -11.78 -6.26 -15.86
N ARG A 152 -12.53 -7.07 -15.09
CA ARG A 152 -13.11 -8.35 -15.54
C ARG A 152 -14.08 -8.19 -16.72
N LYS A 153 -14.71 -7.02 -16.88
CA LYS A 153 -15.62 -6.73 -18.01
C LYS A 153 -14.96 -5.97 -19.16
N LEU A 154 -13.70 -5.52 -19.00
CA LEU A 154 -13.00 -4.80 -20.03
C LEU A 154 -12.47 -5.80 -21.07
N LYS A 155 -13.15 -5.89 -22.21
CA LYS A 155 -12.69 -6.67 -23.37
C LYS A 155 -12.21 -5.71 -24.43
N PHE A 156 -10.94 -5.82 -24.80
CA PHE A 156 -10.39 -5.11 -25.93
C PHE A 156 -10.86 -5.76 -27.24
N ASN A 157 -11.25 -4.93 -28.21
CA ASN A 157 -11.50 -5.41 -29.57
C ASN A 157 -10.17 -5.78 -30.25
N VAL A 158 -10.21 -6.57 -31.33
CA VAL A 158 -9.02 -6.96 -32.11
C VAL A 158 -8.27 -5.72 -32.62
N ASP A 159 -8.99 -4.66 -32.96
CA ASP A 159 -8.41 -3.40 -33.43
C ASP A 159 -7.85 -2.51 -32.32
N ALA A 160 -8.00 -2.90 -31.04
CA ALA A 160 -7.69 -2.03 -29.90
C ALA A 160 -6.19 -1.76 -29.73
N MET A 161 -5.33 -2.63 -30.28
CA MET A 161 -3.87 -2.45 -30.31
C MET A 161 -3.37 -1.70 -31.55
N GLN A 162 -4.23 -1.33 -32.49
CA GLN A 162 -3.83 -0.52 -33.63
C GLN A 162 -3.38 0.87 -33.15
N VAL A 163 -2.19 1.28 -33.56
CA VAL A 163 -1.60 2.57 -33.21
C VAL A 163 -2.17 3.63 -34.14
N GLN A 164 -2.75 4.68 -33.58
CA GLN A 164 -3.28 5.82 -34.32
C GLN A 164 -2.63 7.10 -33.80
N ALA A 165 -2.15 7.94 -34.71
CA ALA A 165 -1.83 9.33 -34.41
C ALA A 165 -3.14 10.06 -34.18
N VAL A 166 -3.41 10.44 -32.93
CA VAL A 166 -4.60 11.22 -32.59
C VAL A 166 -4.13 12.66 -32.34
N PRO A 167 -4.71 13.67 -33.01
CA PRO A 167 -4.38 15.05 -32.70
C PRO A 167 -4.86 15.35 -31.27
N GLY A 168 -3.93 15.33 -30.32
CA GLY A 168 -4.19 15.78 -28.95
C GLY A 168 -4.62 17.24 -28.98
N SER A 169 -5.72 17.59 -28.28
CA SER A 169 -6.23 18.97 -28.24
C SER A 169 -5.35 19.92 -27.42
N GLY A 170 -4.11 19.56 -27.11
CA GLY A 170 -3.21 20.30 -26.23
C GLY A 170 -1.83 20.37 -26.87
N LYS A 171 -1.36 21.59 -27.11
CA LYS A 171 0.03 21.83 -27.53
C LYS A 171 0.94 21.40 -26.38
N MET A 172 2.02 20.68 -26.70
CA MET A 172 3.02 20.23 -25.70
C MET A 172 3.66 21.40 -24.93
N ARG A 173 3.55 22.63 -25.45
CA ARG A 173 3.95 23.88 -24.77
C ARG A 173 3.17 24.18 -23.48
N ASP A 174 1.97 23.64 -23.32
CA ASP A 174 1.11 23.88 -22.13
C ASP A 174 1.39 22.90 -20.98
N LEU A 175 2.12 21.80 -21.23
CA LEU A 175 2.46 20.75 -20.25
C LEU A 175 3.84 20.93 -19.60
N MET A 176 4.69 21.81 -20.14
CA MET A 176 6.06 22.09 -19.64
C MET A 176 6.17 23.43 -18.87
N ARG A 177 5.06 24.02 -18.40
CA ARG A 177 5.08 25.18 -17.49
C ARG A 177 4.75 24.79 -16.06
#